data_AF-A0A8H4KM91-F1
#
_entry.id   AF-A0A8H4KM91-F1
#
_cell.length_a   1.000
_cell.length_b   1.000
_cell.length_c   1.000
_cell.angle_alpha   90.00
_cell.angle_beta   90.00
_cell.angle_gamma   90.00
#
_symmetry.space_group_name_H-M   'P 1'
#
loop_
_entity.id
_entity.type
_entity.pdbx_description
1 polymer ?
#
loop_
_entity_poly.entity_id
_entity_poly.type
_entity_poly.pdbx_seq_one_letter_code
_entity_poly.pdbx_strand_id
1 'polypeptide(L)'
;MEMVLGSQLELHLLQGCCLEAERADRVSVQLLGLHNALPEGTHAHLLMTMEEIRISGQLLRELAEYSKVHFSRVPVVLDYLEILLPCLSKTLRDITTYYEDRTLTKENRWRKMYHEMTKEAAGLSLPQRFILYNRFLSLLRELLTRSPNFDFNTMECTRLQLMQLREARGIRKDTPENTMSTLTSTAPPPIRLNSAIQPDSVLDDDSGIISNIHWAEKIFSLPLPSRNPMKHQQSSKAYGPHVAWNQIRMPSDARVLFMRSFNERQITLIVYQSGRDKCPYFLLRTIHMGTPWFSLRGAHELCVERRGSSLHFWRWSTSDHCAKMWANLCFMTWEELVLLYCCFLSFKTRNSLTVRVATEDLTLWGERKLFQARIVDDGFMHSLIVYEDYMTKGIRLHAAVWDGDLRQCPVWTAFITHQSASPKWIKRVSKTRVRLADVQLYVFCQEYRQQNQRINRAGAFEIRFVSEEAAKRFKELFTPSLIDESTTTESTTQT
;
A
#
# COMPACT_ATOMS: atom_id res chain seq x y z
N MET A 1 32.49 0.16 -7.35
CA MET A 1 32.47 -0.67 -6.12
C MET A 1 32.31 0.28 -4.93
N GLU A 2 31.17 0.98 -4.83
CA GLU A 2 30.91 1.98 -3.77
C GLU A 2 29.40 2.13 -3.44
N MET A 3 28.51 1.44 -4.15
CA MET A 3 27.05 1.44 -3.86
C MET A 3 26.59 0.28 -2.94
N VAL A 4 27.52 -0.56 -2.46
CA VAL A 4 27.17 -1.76 -1.67
C VAL A 4 27.03 -1.45 -0.18
N LEU A 5 27.80 -0.48 0.36
CA LEU A 5 27.76 -0.16 1.80
C LEU A 5 26.44 0.49 2.25
N GLY A 6 25.87 1.41 1.45
CA GLY A 6 24.59 2.06 1.78
C GLY A 6 23.45 1.04 1.89
N SER A 7 23.32 0.17 0.90
CA SER A 7 22.28 -0.87 0.87
C SER A 7 22.36 -1.90 2.01
N GLN A 8 23.57 -2.17 2.54
CA GLN A 8 23.76 -3.04 3.69
C GLN A 8 23.42 -2.36 5.01
N LEU A 9 23.77 -1.08 5.19
CA LEU A 9 23.44 -0.31 6.39
C LEU A 9 21.93 -0.10 6.53
N GLU A 10 21.26 0.16 5.40
CA GLU A 10 19.80 0.32 5.29
C GLU A 10 19.03 -0.99 5.61
N LEU A 11 19.55 -2.15 5.20
CA LEU A 11 19.01 -3.45 5.57
C LEU A 11 19.24 -3.77 7.06
N HIS A 12 20.38 -3.38 7.61
CA HIS A 12 20.74 -3.58 9.02
C HIS A 12 19.87 -2.78 9.99
N LEU A 13 19.49 -1.54 9.64
CA LEU A 13 18.59 -0.72 10.45
C LEU A 13 17.14 -1.25 10.43
N LEU A 14 16.66 -1.75 9.29
CA LEU A 14 15.35 -2.42 9.20
C LEU A 14 15.34 -3.79 9.91
N GLN A 15 16.47 -4.50 9.92
CA GLN A 15 16.67 -5.65 10.80
C GLN A 15 16.60 -5.21 12.28
N GLY A 16 17.04 -3.99 12.60
CA GLY A 16 16.82 -3.33 13.89
C GLY A 16 15.35 -3.27 14.30
N CYS A 17 14.43 -2.96 13.38
CA CYS A 17 12.98 -3.01 13.68
C CYS A 17 12.53 -4.42 14.08
N CYS A 18 12.94 -5.46 13.33
CA CYS A 18 12.60 -6.85 13.67
C CYS A 18 13.19 -7.26 15.03
N LEU A 19 14.46 -6.94 15.28
CA LEU A 19 15.16 -7.25 16.53
C LEU A 19 14.48 -6.60 17.74
N GLU A 20 14.11 -5.31 17.63
CA GLU A 20 13.44 -4.61 18.72
C GLU A 20 11.97 -5.04 18.86
N ALA A 21 11.32 -5.51 17.79
CA ALA A 21 9.98 -6.13 17.88
C ALA A 21 10.01 -7.45 18.67
N GLU A 22 11.00 -8.32 18.40
CA GLU A 22 11.21 -9.54 19.19
C GLU A 22 11.55 -9.22 20.65
N ARG A 23 12.35 -8.17 20.88
CA ARG A 23 12.63 -7.72 22.25
C ARG A 23 11.38 -7.21 22.95
N ALA A 24 10.52 -6.47 22.27
CA ALA A 24 9.25 -6.00 22.81
C ALA A 24 8.37 -7.18 23.27
N ASP A 25 8.28 -8.26 22.47
CA ASP A 25 7.54 -9.47 22.89
C ASP A 25 8.09 -10.07 24.18
N ARG A 26 9.42 -10.26 24.25
CA ARG A 26 10.06 -10.83 25.44
C ARG A 26 9.80 -9.99 26.67
N VAL A 27 9.95 -8.67 26.57
CA VAL A 27 9.68 -7.73 27.66
C VAL A 27 8.21 -7.78 28.07
N SER A 28 7.29 -7.83 27.12
CA SER A 28 5.85 -7.94 27.41
C SER A 28 5.51 -9.21 28.20
N VAL A 29 6.15 -10.35 27.86
CA VAL A 29 6.01 -11.62 28.60
C VAL A 29 6.63 -11.53 30.00
N GLN A 30 7.80 -10.91 30.15
CA GLN A 30 8.43 -10.68 31.45
C GLN A 30 7.50 -9.87 32.37
N LEU A 31 6.95 -8.77 31.86
CA LEU A 31 6.01 -7.90 32.59
C LEU A 31 4.70 -8.63 32.95
N LEU A 32 4.20 -9.51 32.09
CA LEU A 32 3.06 -10.37 32.43
C LEU A 32 3.36 -11.30 33.60
N GLY A 33 4.55 -11.92 33.62
CA GLY A 33 5.01 -12.74 34.74
C GLY A 33 5.21 -11.94 36.03
N LEU A 34 5.51 -10.64 35.92
CA LEU A 34 5.56 -9.71 37.04
C LEU A 34 4.15 -9.43 37.55
N HIS A 35 3.24 -9.01 36.66
CA HIS A 35 1.85 -8.71 36.96
C HIS A 35 1.15 -9.85 37.72
N ASN A 36 1.28 -11.08 37.23
CA ASN A 36 0.63 -12.27 37.83
C ASN A 36 1.16 -12.62 39.23
N ALA A 37 2.28 -12.04 39.65
CA ALA A 37 2.88 -12.29 40.95
C ALA A 37 2.72 -11.13 41.93
N LEU A 38 2.02 -10.06 41.53
CA LEU A 38 1.70 -8.93 42.40
C LEU A 38 0.28 -9.09 42.99
N PRO A 39 0.03 -8.58 44.21
CA PRO A 39 -1.30 -8.64 44.82
C PRO A 39 -2.37 -7.93 43.99
N GLU A 40 -3.63 -8.39 44.09
CA GLU A 40 -4.77 -7.74 43.43
C GLU A 40 -5.00 -6.34 44.02
N GLY A 41 -4.56 -5.31 43.29
CA GLY A 41 -4.61 -3.93 43.76
C GLY A 41 -3.85 -2.95 42.87
N THR A 42 -4.47 -2.55 41.78
CA THR A 42 -4.15 -1.32 41.01
C THR A 42 -2.72 -1.20 40.48
N HIS A 43 -2.38 -2.02 39.49
CA HIS A 43 -1.21 -1.80 38.62
C HIS A 43 -1.61 -1.34 37.21
N ALA A 44 -2.51 -0.36 37.13
CA ALA A 44 -3.00 0.19 35.86
C ALA A 44 -1.86 0.63 34.93
N HIS A 45 -0.82 1.27 35.49
CA HIS A 45 0.37 1.66 34.71
C HIS A 45 1.19 0.46 34.19
N LEU A 46 1.21 -0.68 34.88
CA LEU A 46 1.87 -1.90 34.39
C LEU A 46 1.12 -2.48 33.20
N LEU A 47 -0.21 -2.62 33.32
CA LEU A 47 -1.06 -3.09 32.23
C LEU A 47 -0.96 -2.18 31.00
N MET A 48 -1.05 -0.86 31.19
CA MET A 48 -0.88 0.10 30.10
C MET A 48 0.51 0.01 29.46
N THR A 49 1.57 -0.14 30.25
CA THR A 49 2.93 -0.33 29.72
C THR A 49 3.01 -1.60 28.86
N MET A 50 2.44 -2.71 29.34
CA MET A 50 2.45 -3.99 28.62
C MET A 50 1.74 -3.90 27.27
N GLU A 51 0.59 -3.23 27.23
CA GLU A 51 -0.18 -3.04 26.01
C GLU A 51 0.56 -2.17 25.00
N GLU A 52 1.08 -1.03 25.43
CA GLU A 52 1.81 -0.12 24.55
C GLU A 52 3.11 -0.75 24.01
N ILE A 53 3.77 -1.63 24.78
CA ILE A 53 4.92 -2.43 24.30
C ILE A 53 4.49 -3.40 23.19
N ARG A 54 3.33 -4.05 23.32
CA ARG A 54 2.81 -4.94 22.27
C ARG A 54 2.53 -4.17 20.99
N ILE A 55 1.92 -2.98 21.10
CA ILE A 55 1.68 -2.08 19.97
C ILE A 55 3.00 -1.68 19.30
N SER A 56 4.04 -1.33 20.07
CA SER A 56 5.37 -1.04 19.51
C SER A 56 5.91 -2.20 18.70
N GLY A 57 5.83 -3.43 19.24
CA GLY A 57 6.27 -4.64 18.53
C GLY A 57 5.50 -4.87 17.22
N GLN A 58 4.18 -4.66 17.23
CA GLN A 58 3.35 -4.76 16.02
C GLN A 58 3.75 -3.70 14.98
N LEU A 59 3.86 -2.43 15.37
CA LEU A 59 4.19 -1.33 14.45
C LEU A 59 5.58 -1.49 13.83
N LEU A 60 6.56 -1.97 14.60
CA LEU A 60 7.91 -2.25 14.08
C LEU A 60 7.90 -3.36 13.01
N ARG A 61 7.12 -4.42 13.21
CA ARG A 61 6.95 -5.47 12.18
C ARG A 61 6.24 -4.93 10.96
N GLU A 62 5.21 -4.11 11.13
CA GLU A 62 4.50 -3.45 10.03
C GLU A 62 5.44 -2.58 9.20
N LEU A 63 6.25 -1.74 9.85
CA LEU A 63 7.25 -0.92 9.16
C LEU A 63 8.26 -1.76 8.39
N ALA A 64 8.77 -2.84 8.98
CA ALA A 64 9.69 -3.75 8.29
C ALA A 64 9.03 -4.45 7.08
N GLU A 65 7.74 -4.80 7.16
CA GLU A 65 6.98 -5.35 6.04
C GLU A 65 6.75 -4.29 4.94
N TYR A 66 6.26 -3.10 5.29
CA TYR A 66 6.01 -2.02 4.33
C TYR A 66 7.28 -1.50 3.66
N SER A 67 8.42 -1.56 4.34
CA SER A 67 9.71 -1.15 3.79
C SER A 67 10.15 -2.02 2.60
N LYS A 68 9.69 -3.28 2.55
CA LYS A 68 9.91 -4.16 1.39
C LYS A 68 9.06 -3.74 0.18
N VAL A 69 7.91 -3.12 0.43
CA VAL A 69 6.97 -2.65 -0.61
C VAL A 69 7.39 -1.28 -1.14
N HIS A 70 7.71 -0.37 -0.23
CA HIS A 70 8.00 1.03 -0.52
C HIS A 70 9.50 1.31 -0.39
N PHE A 71 10.32 0.43 -0.97
CA PHE A 71 11.79 0.46 -0.85
C PHE A 71 12.38 1.82 -1.24
N SER A 72 11.81 2.47 -2.26
CA SER A 72 12.22 3.80 -2.72
C SER A 72 12.10 4.90 -1.65
N ARG A 73 11.32 4.67 -0.59
CA ARG A 73 11.05 5.63 0.50
C ARG A 73 11.72 5.22 1.81
N VAL A 74 12.32 4.04 1.86
CA VAL A 74 13.04 3.55 3.03
C VAL A 74 14.12 4.53 3.50
N PRO A 75 14.95 5.14 2.62
CA PRO A 75 15.96 6.11 3.06
C PRO A 75 15.38 7.26 3.90
N VAL A 76 14.21 7.76 3.54
CA VAL A 76 13.53 8.84 4.28
C VAL A 76 13.07 8.37 5.67
N VAL A 77 12.57 7.14 5.78
CA VAL A 77 12.10 6.56 7.05
C VAL A 77 13.26 6.18 7.95
N LEU A 78 14.40 5.79 7.38
CA LEU A 78 15.60 5.38 8.11
C LEU A 78 16.16 6.51 8.98
N ASP A 79 16.26 7.73 8.45
CA ASP A 79 16.75 8.90 9.20
C ASP A 79 15.98 9.12 10.52
N TYR A 80 14.67 8.86 10.50
CA TYR A 80 13.84 8.96 11.69
C TYR A 80 13.93 7.72 12.60
N LEU A 81 14.10 6.52 12.03
CA LEU A 81 14.33 5.31 12.81
C LEU A 81 15.64 5.36 13.59
N GLU A 82 16.68 6.03 13.07
CA GLU A 82 17.94 6.28 13.80
C GLU A 82 17.73 7.13 15.06
N ILE A 83 16.68 7.95 15.11
CA ILE A 83 16.31 8.73 16.29
C ILE A 83 15.61 7.82 17.30
N LEU A 84 14.63 7.05 16.85
CA LEU A 84 13.73 6.27 17.69
C LEU A 84 14.34 4.98 18.23
N LEU A 85 14.93 4.15 17.36
CA LEU A 85 15.36 2.79 17.69
C LEU A 85 16.32 2.74 18.89
N PRO A 86 17.33 3.64 19.02
CA PRO A 86 18.19 3.66 20.20
C PRO A 86 17.42 3.95 21.49
N CYS A 87 16.45 4.87 21.46
CA CYS A 87 15.62 5.23 22.62
C CYS A 87 14.74 4.05 23.06
N LEU A 88 14.07 3.41 22.11
CA LEU A 88 13.23 2.24 22.34
C LEU A 88 14.07 1.05 22.84
N SER A 89 15.20 0.78 22.18
CA SER A 89 16.14 -0.28 22.53
C SER A 89 16.64 -0.14 23.96
N LYS A 90 17.07 1.06 24.35
CA LYS A 90 17.50 1.34 25.73
C LYS A 90 16.36 1.13 26.72
N THR A 91 15.16 1.64 26.45
CA THR A 91 13.99 1.46 27.33
C THR A 91 13.68 -0.02 27.56
N LEU A 92 13.65 -0.83 26.49
CA LEU A 92 13.37 -2.26 26.59
C LEU A 92 14.46 -3.01 27.37
N ARG A 93 15.74 -2.66 27.17
CA ARG A 93 16.86 -3.25 27.92
C ARG A 93 16.82 -2.88 29.40
N ASP A 94 16.57 -1.61 29.72
CA ASP A 94 16.48 -1.14 31.10
C ASP A 94 15.36 -1.90 31.83
N ILE A 95 14.19 -2.10 31.20
CA ILE A 95 13.10 -2.93 31.76
C ILE A 95 13.57 -4.35 32.07
N THR A 96 14.26 -5.00 31.12
CA THR A 96 14.81 -6.34 31.34
C THR A 96 15.79 -6.36 32.50
N THR A 97 16.68 -5.37 32.63
CA THR A 97 17.62 -5.25 33.75
C THR A 97 16.90 -5.15 35.09
N TYR A 98 15.87 -4.31 35.21
CA TYR A 98 15.09 -4.21 36.45
C TYR A 98 14.30 -5.49 36.75
N TYR A 99 13.76 -6.15 35.72
CA TYR A 99 13.03 -7.41 35.88
C TYR A 99 13.93 -8.54 36.39
N GLU A 100 15.17 -8.60 35.90
CA GLU A 100 16.16 -9.63 36.23
C GLU A 100 16.87 -9.41 37.56
N ASP A 101 16.70 -8.24 38.22
CA ASP A 101 17.31 -7.94 39.51
C ASP A 101 16.78 -8.83 40.64
N ARG A 102 17.45 -9.97 40.86
CA ARG A 102 17.08 -10.96 41.87
C ARG A 102 17.27 -10.50 43.30
N THR A 103 17.94 -9.36 43.53
CA THR A 103 18.14 -8.81 44.88
C THR A 103 16.86 -8.20 45.45
N LEU A 104 15.88 -7.90 44.60
CA LEU A 104 14.61 -7.29 44.96
C LEU A 104 13.44 -8.28 44.84
N THR A 105 12.42 -8.10 45.68
CA THR A 105 11.12 -8.73 45.52
C THR A 105 10.46 -8.26 44.22
N LYS A 106 9.56 -9.07 43.66
CA LYS A 106 8.85 -8.73 42.41
C LYS A 106 8.12 -7.39 42.48
N GLU A 107 7.49 -7.08 43.61
CA GLU A 107 6.85 -5.78 43.85
C GLU A 107 7.85 -4.63 43.84
N ASN A 108 8.98 -4.78 44.53
CA ASN A 108 10.02 -3.77 44.58
C ASN A 108 10.72 -3.59 43.22
N ARG A 109 10.81 -4.63 42.38
CA ARG A 109 11.29 -4.51 40.99
C ARG A 109 10.38 -3.59 40.18
N TRP A 110 9.06 -3.83 40.21
CA TRP A 110 8.11 -2.96 39.51
C TRP A 110 8.17 -1.51 40.01
N ARG A 111 8.09 -1.32 41.33
CA ARG A 111 8.10 0.02 41.95
C ARG A 111 9.39 0.78 41.62
N LYS A 112 10.55 0.16 41.79
CA LYS A 112 11.85 0.76 41.50
C LYS A 112 11.99 1.09 40.01
N MET A 113 11.65 0.13 39.13
CA MET A 113 11.67 0.34 37.68
C MET A 113 10.80 1.53 37.27
N TYR A 114 9.54 1.56 37.72
CA TYR A 114 8.61 2.61 37.36
C TYR A 114 9.10 4.00 37.82
N HIS A 115 9.58 4.13 39.06
CA HIS A 115 10.05 5.41 39.58
C HIS A 115 11.37 5.88 38.95
N GLU A 116 12.39 5.02 38.89
CA GLU A 116 13.69 5.38 38.33
C GLU A 116 13.59 5.69 36.84
N MET A 117 12.84 4.87 36.08
CA MET A 117 12.62 5.13 34.65
C MET A 117 11.75 6.37 34.41
N THR A 118 10.84 6.74 35.31
CA THR A 118 10.11 8.01 35.17
C THR A 118 11.03 9.20 35.45
N LYS A 119 11.90 9.09 36.47
CA LYS A 119 12.83 10.15 36.88
C LYS A 119 13.90 10.43 35.82
N GLU A 120 14.48 9.40 35.20
CA GLU A 120 15.50 9.57 34.15
C GLU A 120 14.98 10.27 32.87
N ALA A 121 13.66 10.30 32.67
CA ALA A 121 13.02 10.82 31.46
C ALA A 121 12.29 12.15 31.72
N ALA A 122 12.84 12.99 32.60
CA ALA A 122 12.27 14.28 32.97
C ALA A 122 10.79 14.19 33.41
N GLY A 123 10.41 13.10 34.08
CA GLY A 123 9.05 12.88 34.58
C GLY A 123 8.11 12.17 33.61
N LEU A 124 8.56 11.81 32.39
CA LEU A 124 7.75 11.05 31.45
C LEU A 124 7.59 9.60 31.93
N SER A 125 6.37 9.21 32.29
CA SER A 125 6.09 7.86 32.79
C SER A 125 6.32 6.79 31.72
N LEU A 126 6.56 5.56 32.16
CA LEU A 126 6.86 4.44 31.25
C LEU A 126 5.75 4.19 30.20
N PRO A 127 4.44 4.18 30.53
CA PRO A 127 3.38 4.09 29.52
C PRO A 127 3.42 5.25 28.52
N GLN A 128 3.56 6.49 28.99
CA GLN A 128 3.59 7.68 28.13
C GLN A 128 4.78 7.65 27.16
N ARG A 129 5.90 7.08 27.60
CA ARG A 129 7.09 6.88 26.76
C ARG A 129 6.79 5.95 25.58
N PHE A 130 6.09 4.83 25.80
CA PHE A 130 5.70 3.93 24.71
C PHE A 130 4.58 4.52 23.84
N ILE A 131 3.65 5.29 24.39
CA ILE A 131 2.67 6.06 23.60
C ILE A 131 3.40 7.00 22.63
N LEU A 132 4.46 7.70 23.09
CA LEU A 132 5.27 8.56 22.24
C LEU A 132 5.97 7.76 21.12
N TYR A 133 6.54 6.60 21.43
CA TYR A 133 7.14 5.70 20.44
C TYR A 133 6.11 5.22 19.41
N ASN A 134 4.93 4.78 19.87
CA ASN A 134 3.86 4.26 19.02
C ASN A 134 3.28 5.33 18.10
N ARG A 135 3.11 6.56 18.59
CA ARG A 135 2.73 7.71 17.76
C ARG A 135 3.74 7.94 16.64
N PHE A 136 5.02 7.95 16.97
CA PHE A 136 6.08 8.17 15.98
C PHE A 136 6.17 7.04 14.95
N LEU A 137 6.12 5.78 15.40
CA LEU A 137 6.08 4.61 14.51
C LEU A 137 4.87 4.62 13.57
N SER A 138 3.71 5.07 14.06
CA SER A 138 2.49 5.18 13.26
C SER A 138 2.64 6.25 12.17
N LEU A 139 3.23 7.40 12.50
CA LEU A 139 3.52 8.46 11.52
C LEU A 139 4.56 8.01 10.48
N LEU A 140 5.57 7.25 10.89
CA LEU A 140 6.53 6.64 9.97
C LEU A 140 5.85 5.66 9.01
N ARG A 141 4.89 4.88 9.50
CA ARG A 141 4.11 3.96 8.67
C ARG A 141 3.28 4.74 7.66
N GLU A 142 2.64 5.83 8.10
CA GLU A 142 1.85 6.71 7.24
C GLU A 142 2.71 7.40 6.17
N LEU A 143 3.89 7.89 6.55
CA LEU A 143 4.88 8.47 5.64
C LEU A 143 5.32 7.45 4.58
N LEU A 144 5.66 6.23 5.01
CA LEU A 144 6.11 5.15 4.14
C LEU A 144 5.02 4.76 3.12
N THR A 145 3.77 4.71 3.57
CA THR A 145 2.61 4.29 2.77
C THR A 145 1.94 5.43 1.99
N ARG A 146 2.35 6.69 2.19
CA ARG A 146 1.67 7.90 1.68
C ARG A 146 0.20 7.94 2.08
N SER A 147 -0.07 7.71 3.36
CA SER A 147 -1.40 7.90 3.90
C SER A 147 -1.87 9.34 3.68
N PRO A 148 -3.10 9.58 3.20
CA PRO A 148 -3.66 10.93 3.11
C PRO A 148 -3.83 11.58 4.49
N ASN A 149 -3.76 10.79 5.56
CA ASN A 149 -3.85 11.26 6.94
C ASN A 149 -2.47 11.62 7.53
N PHE A 150 -1.39 11.52 6.75
CA PHE A 150 -0.06 11.84 7.23
C PHE A 150 0.05 13.33 7.58
N ASP A 151 0.39 13.62 8.83
CA ASP A 151 0.58 14.99 9.34
C ASP A 151 2.06 15.23 9.66
N PHE A 152 2.71 16.01 8.80
CA PHE A 152 4.11 16.39 8.94
C PHE A 152 4.38 17.25 10.19
N ASN A 153 3.44 18.12 10.58
CA ASN A 153 3.62 18.97 11.77
C ASN A 153 3.60 18.10 13.04
N THR A 154 2.69 17.13 13.08
CA THR A 154 2.66 16.14 14.16
C THR A 154 3.92 15.28 14.19
N MET A 155 4.47 14.90 13.03
CA MET A 155 5.73 14.17 12.91
C MET A 155 6.91 14.95 13.51
N GLU A 156 7.08 16.22 13.14
CA GLU A 156 8.18 17.06 13.64
C GLU A 156 8.04 17.36 15.13
N CYS A 157 6.84 17.66 15.62
CA CYS A 157 6.59 17.82 17.05
C CYS A 157 6.96 16.57 17.86
N THR A 158 6.57 15.39 17.36
CA THR A 158 6.87 14.10 18.00
C THR A 158 8.38 13.80 17.94
N ARG A 159 9.06 14.16 16.85
CA ARG A 159 10.52 14.05 16.70
C ARG A 159 11.27 14.87 17.74
N LEU A 160 10.87 16.13 17.95
CA LEU A 160 11.47 17.01 18.95
C LEU A 160 11.31 16.45 20.38
N GLN A 161 10.13 15.93 20.71
CA GLN A 161 9.89 15.26 22.00
C GLN A 161 10.80 14.03 22.19
N LEU A 162 11.01 13.23 21.13
CA LEU A 162 11.94 12.10 21.17
C LEU A 162 13.39 12.53 21.33
N MET A 163 13.80 13.63 20.71
CA MET A 163 15.15 14.19 20.89
C MET A 163 15.38 14.67 22.32
N GLN A 164 14.40 15.35 22.92
CA GLN A 164 14.47 15.76 24.34
C GLN A 164 14.58 14.55 25.26
N LEU A 165 13.78 13.50 25.01
CA LEU A 165 13.87 12.25 25.75
C LEU A 165 15.24 11.57 25.58
N ARG A 166 15.79 11.62 24.37
CA ARG A 166 17.11 11.06 24.03
C ARG A 166 18.23 11.79 24.80
N GLU A 167 18.16 13.11 24.85
CA GLU A 167 19.10 13.96 25.58
C GLU A 167 19.01 13.74 27.09
N ALA A 168 17.80 13.74 27.66
CA ALA A 168 17.58 13.47 29.08
C ALA A 168 18.16 12.11 29.53
N ARG A 169 18.18 11.13 28.63
CA ARG A 169 18.70 9.78 28.89
C ARG A 169 20.17 9.57 28.46
N GLY A 170 20.86 10.64 28.06
CA GLY A 170 22.29 10.62 27.72
C GLY A 170 22.66 9.75 26.51
N ILE A 171 21.72 9.49 25.59
CA ILE A 171 21.95 8.65 24.42
C ILE A 171 22.65 9.50 23.33
N ARG A 172 23.99 9.58 23.38
CA ARG A 172 24.81 10.33 22.40
C ARG A 172 24.64 9.80 20.96
N LYS A 173 24.97 10.66 20.00
CA LYS A 173 25.08 10.31 18.57
C LYS A 173 26.52 9.84 18.33
N ASP A 174 26.73 8.56 18.07
CA ASP A 174 28.03 8.07 17.59
C ASP A 174 28.21 8.58 16.15
N THR A 175 28.78 9.78 16.01
CA THR A 175 29.36 10.24 14.74
C THR A 175 30.87 10.26 14.96
N PRO A 176 31.68 9.56 14.15
CA PRO A 176 33.12 9.60 14.30
C PRO A 176 33.62 10.91 13.71
N GLU A 177 34.19 11.81 14.51
CA GLU A 177 35.15 12.76 13.96
C GLU A 177 36.01 13.38 15.06
N ASN A 178 37.33 13.26 14.83
CA ASN A 178 38.35 14.12 15.41
C ASN A 178 37.93 15.59 15.27
N THR A 179 37.99 16.37 16.34
CA THR A 179 38.81 17.59 16.51
C THR A 179 38.25 18.43 17.66
N MET A 180 39.17 19.02 18.39
CA MET A 180 39.11 19.66 19.70
C MET A 180 38.35 21.02 19.72
N SER A 181 37.75 21.36 20.87
CA SER A 181 37.29 22.70 21.33
C SER A 181 36.16 23.37 20.50
N THR A 182 35.17 24.09 21.03
CA THR A 182 35.07 24.90 22.26
C THR A 182 33.58 25.16 22.56
N LEU A 183 33.30 25.48 23.83
CA LEU A 183 32.00 25.89 24.38
C LEU A 183 31.32 27.02 23.60
N THR A 184 30.13 26.78 23.03
CA THR A 184 29.02 27.76 22.96
C THR A 184 27.71 27.04 22.64
N SER A 185 26.68 27.34 23.43
CA SER A 185 25.27 27.07 23.17
C SER A 185 24.86 27.54 21.77
N THR A 186 24.46 26.62 20.89
CA THR A 186 23.59 26.90 19.73
C THR A 186 22.91 25.60 19.28
N ALA A 187 21.68 25.76 18.79
CA ALA A 187 20.69 24.75 18.43
C ALA A 187 21.19 23.47 17.72
N PRO A 188 20.49 22.34 17.84
CA PRO A 188 20.85 21.11 17.13
C PRO A 188 20.85 21.36 15.62
N PRO A 189 21.86 20.86 14.87
CA PRO A 189 21.99 21.16 13.45
C PRO A 189 20.81 20.55 12.69
N PRO A 190 20.29 21.24 11.66
CA PRO A 190 19.28 20.66 10.79
C PRO A 190 19.84 19.40 10.15
N ILE A 191 19.03 18.34 10.12
CA ILE A 191 19.30 17.17 9.27
C ILE A 191 19.53 17.73 7.86
N ARG A 192 20.63 17.34 7.20
CA ARG A 192 20.85 17.63 5.79
C ARG A 192 19.80 16.86 4.99
N LEU A 193 18.58 17.38 4.97
CA LEU A 193 17.63 17.08 3.93
C LEU A 193 18.33 17.57 2.66
N ASN A 194 18.76 16.66 1.78
CA ASN A 194 19.17 17.04 0.44
C ASN A 194 18.12 18.03 -0.07
N SER A 195 18.56 19.21 -0.48
CA SER A 195 17.78 20.45 -0.66
C SER A 195 16.72 20.40 -1.78
N ALA A 196 16.17 19.22 -2.09
CA ALA A 196 15.26 18.96 -3.19
C ALA A 196 13.84 18.52 -2.75
N ILE A 197 13.52 18.45 -1.46
CA ILE A 197 12.20 17.95 -1.02
C ILE A 197 11.59 18.89 0.02
N GLN A 198 10.91 19.94 -0.47
CA GLN A 198 9.85 20.60 0.31
C GLN A 198 8.57 19.75 0.23
N PRO A 199 7.80 19.60 1.33
CA PRO A 199 6.56 18.81 1.32
C PRO A 199 5.47 19.36 0.39
N ASP A 200 5.49 20.66 0.07
CA ASP A 200 4.53 21.27 -0.87
C ASP A 200 4.71 20.77 -2.31
N SER A 201 5.86 20.15 -2.64
CA SER A 201 6.07 19.51 -3.94
C SER A 201 5.63 18.04 -3.99
N VAL A 202 5.04 17.48 -2.92
CA VAL A 202 4.52 16.10 -2.89
C VAL A 202 3.19 15.98 -3.66
N LEU A 203 2.54 17.10 -3.94
CA LEU A 203 1.31 17.17 -4.72
C LEU A 203 1.52 17.54 -6.20
N ASP A 204 2.75 17.90 -6.60
CA ASP A 204 3.06 18.20 -7.99
C ASP A 204 3.68 16.97 -8.69
N ASP A 205 2.92 16.42 -9.65
CA ASP A 205 3.11 15.13 -10.33
C ASP A 205 4.40 15.06 -11.20
N ASP A 206 5.28 16.06 -11.16
CA ASP A 206 6.40 16.18 -12.10
C ASP A 206 7.74 16.72 -11.53
N SER A 207 7.94 16.68 -10.21
CA SER A 207 9.32 16.82 -9.69
C SER A 207 10.12 15.55 -10.07
N GLY A 208 11.21 15.73 -10.84
CA GLY A 208 11.96 14.66 -11.54
C GLY A 208 12.44 13.46 -10.71
N ILE A 209 12.29 13.48 -9.37
CA ILE A 209 12.51 12.36 -8.46
C ILE A 209 11.40 11.28 -8.59
N ILE A 210 10.17 11.66 -8.97
CA ILE A 210 9.00 10.76 -9.12
C ILE A 210 9.03 9.96 -10.45
N SER A 211 9.89 10.34 -11.40
CA SER A 211 10.05 9.69 -12.70
C SER A 211 10.46 8.21 -12.62
N ASN A 212 11.00 7.76 -11.48
CA ASN A 212 11.45 6.39 -11.25
C ASN A 212 10.41 5.46 -10.59
N ILE A 213 9.24 5.95 -10.19
CA ILE A 213 8.19 5.11 -9.60
C ILE A 213 7.44 4.35 -10.70
N HIS A 214 7.45 3.03 -10.62
CA HIS A 214 6.77 2.15 -11.57
C HIS A 214 5.25 2.32 -11.44
N TRP A 215 4.52 2.39 -12.57
CA TRP A 215 3.07 2.60 -12.60
C TRP A 215 2.28 1.69 -11.65
N ALA A 216 2.66 0.41 -11.54
CA ALA A 216 2.00 -0.53 -10.65
C ALA A 216 2.12 -0.17 -9.16
N GLU A 217 3.24 0.41 -8.73
CA GLU A 217 3.41 0.93 -7.38
C GLU A 217 2.48 2.14 -7.15
N LYS A 218 2.35 3.01 -8.16
CA LYS A 218 1.44 4.18 -8.11
C LYS A 218 -0.01 3.73 -7.93
N ILE A 219 -0.50 2.79 -8.73
CA ILE A 219 -1.90 2.31 -8.70
C ILE A 219 -2.36 1.95 -7.29
N PHE A 220 -1.58 1.15 -6.57
CA PHE A 220 -1.96 0.66 -5.24
C PHE A 220 -1.65 1.64 -4.10
N SER A 221 -1.01 2.76 -4.40
CA SER A 221 -0.86 3.89 -3.48
C SER A 221 -1.97 4.93 -3.58
N LEU A 222 -2.76 4.90 -4.67
CA LEU A 222 -3.87 5.83 -4.87
C LEU A 222 -5.10 5.42 -4.03
N PRO A 223 -5.85 6.39 -3.48
CA PRO A 223 -7.08 6.10 -2.77
C PRO A 223 -8.17 5.60 -3.73
N LEU A 224 -8.94 4.62 -3.29
CA LEU A 224 -10.10 4.14 -4.06
C LEU A 224 -11.23 5.18 -4.00
N PRO A 225 -11.76 5.65 -5.14
CA PRO A 225 -12.82 6.67 -5.17
C PRO A 225 -14.18 6.11 -4.71
N SER A 226 -14.34 4.80 -4.75
CA SER A 226 -15.49 4.05 -4.23
C SER A 226 -15.03 2.72 -3.64
N ARG A 227 -15.87 2.12 -2.80
CA ARG A 227 -15.61 0.82 -2.14
C ARG A 227 -16.86 -0.05 -2.26
N ASN A 228 -17.20 -0.44 -3.48
CA ASN A 228 -18.40 -1.23 -3.74
C ASN A 228 -18.23 -2.65 -3.16
N PRO A 229 -18.95 -3.02 -2.10
CA PRO A 229 -18.72 -4.28 -1.40
C PRO A 229 -19.19 -5.47 -2.24
N MET A 230 -18.39 -6.53 -2.29
CA MET A 230 -18.77 -7.77 -2.96
C MET A 230 -19.38 -8.78 -1.99
N LYS A 231 -20.52 -9.36 -2.39
CA LYS A 231 -21.24 -10.40 -1.64
C LYS A 231 -20.53 -11.76 -1.77
N HIS A 232 -20.68 -12.63 -0.78
CA HIS A 232 -20.09 -13.98 -0.71
C HIS A 232 -18.55 -13.97 -0.65
N GLN A 233 -18.02 -13.69 0.54
CA GLN A 233 -16.59 -13.67 0.80
C GLN A 233 -16.14 -15.06 1.26
N GLN A 234 -15.56 -15.83 0.34
CA GLN A 234 -14.76 -16.99 0.72
C GLN A 234 -13.36 -16.53 1.16
N SER A 235 -12.68 -17.33 1.97
CA SER A 235 -11.27 -17.08 2.28
C SER A 235 -10.41 -17.36 1.05
N SER A 236 -9.38 -16.51 0.85
CA SER A 236 -8.36 -16.73 -0.18
C SER A 236 -7.58 -18.02 0.10
N LYS A 237 -7.08 -18.68 -0.92
CA LYS A 237 -6.34 -19.94 -0.83
C LYS A 237 -5.19 -19.95 -1.82
N ALA A 238 -4.05 -20.47 -1.38
CA ALA A 238 -2.90 -20.72 -2.23
C ALA A 238 -2.71 -22.24 -2.37
N TYR A 239 -2.78 -22.73 -3.61
CA TYR A 239 -2.76 -24.17 -3.93
C TYR A 239 -1.35 -24.67 -4.29
N GLY A 240 -0.42 -23.75 -4.55
CA GLY A 240 0.99 -24.07 -4.75
C GLY A 240 1.34 -24.51 -6.18
N PRO A 241 2.54 -25.09 -6.38
CA PRO A 241 3.36 -25.78 -5.39
C PRO A 241 4.01 -24.84 -4.39
N HIS A 242 4.09 -25.31 -3.14
CA HIS A 242 4.67 -24.58 -2.02
C HIS A 242 6.07 -25.10 -1.70
N VAL A 243 7.00 -24.18 -1.49
CA VAL A 243 8.39 -24.48 -1.15
C VAL A 243 8.87 -23.58 -0.02
N ALA A 244 9.96 -23.99 0.63
CA ALA A 244 10.63 -23.14 1.62
C ALA A 244 11.38 -21.98 0.92
N TRP A 245 11.64 -20.91 1.67
CA TRP A 245 12.28 -19.69 1.13
C TRP A 245 13.61 -19.96 0.41
N ASN A 246 14.44 -20.85 0.95
CA ASN A 246 15.73 -21.22 0.37
C ASN A 246 15.65 -21.86 -1.02
N GLN A 247 14.48 -22.34 -1.43
CA GLN A 247 14.23 -22.92 -2.75
C GLN A 247 13.67 -21.89 -3.75
N ILE A 248 13.27 -20.70 -3.27
CA ILE A 248 12.80 -19.61 -4.12
C ILE A 248 13.99 -18.88 -4.74
N ARG A 249 14.05 -18.83 -6.07
CA ARG A 249 15.07 -18.10 -6.82
C ARG A 249 14.59 -16.68 -7.15
N MET A 250 14.34 -15.86 -6.13
CA MET A 250 14.10 -14.43 -6.34
C MET A 250 15.45 -13.74 -6.58
N PRO A 251 15.66 -13.06 -7.72
CA PRO A 251 16.90 -12.34 -7.98
C PRO A 251 17.15 -11.25 -6.94
N SER A 252 18.41 -11.03 -6.56
CA SER A 252 18.79 -9.97 -5.60
C SER A 252 18.54 -8.56 -6.12
N ASP A 253 18.45 -8.41 -7.44
CA ASP A 253 18.12 -7.18 -8.17
C ASP A 253 16.63 -7.06 -8.51
N ALA A 254 15.78 -7.91 -7.93
CA ALA A 254 14.34 -7.84 -8.11
C ALA A 254 13.76 -6.59 -7.45
N ARG A 255 12.96 -5.84 -8.21
CA ARG A 255 12.21 -4.67 -7.72
C ARG A 255 10.81 -5.09 -7.35
N VAL A 256 10.46 -5.04 -6.06
CA VAL A 256 9.07 -5.20 -5.61
C VAL A 256 8.24 -4.04 -6.15
N LEU A 257 7.10 -4.36 -6.78
CA LEU A 257 6.19 -3.39 -7.38
C LEU A 257 5.03 -3.08 -6.43
N PHE A 258 4.44 -4.11 -5.84
CA PHE A 258 3.43 -3.97 -4.78
C PHE A 258 3.25 -5.29 -4.01
N MET A 259 2.62 -5.18 -2.83
CA MET A 259 2.21 -6.33 -2.03
C MET A 259 0.75 -6.21 -1.62
N ARG A 260 0.04 -7.33 -1.56
CA ARG A 260 -1.36 -7.40 -1.11
C ARG A 260 -1.53 -8.56 -0.13
N SER A 261 -2.09 -8.27 1.03
CA SER A 261 -2.39 -9.26 2.06
C SER A 261 -3.84 -9.70 2.00
N PHE A 262 -4.06 -10.98 2.25
CA PHE A 262 -5.35 -11.64 2.27
C PHE A 262 -5.45 -12.48 3.55
N ASN A 263 -6.69 -12.72 4.01
CA ASN A 263 -6.99 -13.52 5.21
C ASN A 263 -6.14 -13.11 6.42
N GLU A 264 -6.22 -11.84 6.84
CA GLU A 264 -5.46 -11.36 8.02
C GLU A 264 -3.94 -11.65 7.93
N ARG A 265 -3.36 -11.51 6.73
CA ARG A 265 -1.94 -11.74 6.41
C ARG A 265 -1.48 -13.21 6.40
N GLN A 266 -2.41 -14.17 6.49
CA GLN A 266 -2.11 -15.59 6.24
C GLN A 266 -1.61 -15.82 4.82
N ILE A 267 -2.09 -15.04 3.85
CA ILE A 267 -1.59 -15.05 2.48
C ILE A 267 -1.13 -13.65 2.10
N THR A 268 0.04 -13.54 1.51
CA THR A 268 0.55 -12.28 0.96
C THR A 268 1.01 -12.50 -0.48
N LEU A 269 0.40 -11.78 -1.40
CA LEU A 269 0.86 -11.67 -2.78
C LEU A 269 1.93 -10.58 -2.85
N ILE A 270 3.06 -10.92 -3.46
CA ILE A 270 4.19 -10.04 -3.73
C ILE A 270 4.38 -10.05 -5.25
N VAL A 271 4.20 -8.90 -5.89
CA VAL A 271 4.48 -8.76 -7.32
C VAL A 271 5.76 -7.97 -7.48
N TYR A 272 6.71 -8.52 -8.24
CA TYR A 272 8.01 -7.90 -8.45
C TYR A 272 8.43 -8.02 -9.92
N GLN A 273 9.32 -7.14 -10.34
CA GLN A 273 9.99 -7.21 -11.63
C GLN A 273 11.40 -7.76 -11.41
N SER A 274 11.76 -8.82 -12.14
CA SER A 274 13.10 -9.39 -12.06
C SER A 274 14.11 -8.49 -12.76
N GLY A 275 15.25 -8.20 -12.13
CA GLY A 275 16.28 -7.37 -12.74
C GLY A 275 17.00 -8.05 -13.91
N ARG A 276 16.96 -9.39 -13.98
CA ARG A 276 17.61 -10.25 -14.99
C ARG A 276 16.92 -10.21 -16.36
N ASP A 277 15.62 -10.42 -16.37
CA ASP A 277 14.80 -10.55 -17.59
C ASP A 277 13.77 -9.42 -17.72
N LYS A 278 13.72 -8.49 -16.76
CA LYS A 278 12.75 -7.39 -16.68
C LYS A 278 11.29 -7.87 -16.65
N CYS A 279 11.04 -9.14 -16.39
CA CYS A 279 9.71 -9.74 -16.41
C CYS A 279 9.02 -9.64 -15.03
N PRO A 280 7.70 -9.47 -15.00
CA PRO A 280 6.92 -9.49 -13.77
C PRO A 280 6.65 -10.92 -13.26
N TYR A 281 6.84 -11.10 -11.96
CA TYR A 281 6.65 -12.34 -11.22
C TYR A 281 5.69 -12.14 -10.05
N PHE A 282 4.90 -13.17 -9.77
CA PHE A 282 3.92 -13.24 -8.71
C PHE A 282 4.40 -14.29 -7.70
N LEU A 283 4.67 -13.83 -6.47
CA LEU A 283 5.11 -14.65 -5.34
C LEU A 283 4.03 -14.64 -4.27
N LEU A 284 3.52 -15.82 -3.91
CA LEU A 284 2.64 -15.99 -2.76
C LEU A 284 3.48 -16.44 -1.57
N ARG A 285 3.32 -15.74 -0.45
CA ARG A 285 3.69 -16.22 0.89
C ARG A 285 2.42 -16.73 1.56
N THR A 286 2.45 -17.95 2.10
CA THR A 286 1.36 -18.52 2.91
C THR A 286 1.91 -18.98 4.24
N ILE A 287 1.23 -18.64 5.34
CA ILE A 287 1.60 -19.13 6.66
C ILE A 287 0.80 -20.40 6.93
N HIS A 288 1.50 -21.50 7.22
CA HIS A 288 0.88 -22.77 7.60
C HIS A 288 1.55 -23.29 8.88
N MET A 289 0.76 -23.51 9.93
CA MET A 289 1.25 -23.91 11.26
C MET A 289 2.39 -23.02 11.77
N GLY A 290 2.25 -21.69 11.60
CA GLY A 290 3.25 -20.70 12.00
C GLY A 290 4.49 -20.62 11.09
N THR A 291 4.63 -21.50 10.10
CA THR A 291 5.77 -21.54 9.18
C THR A 291 5.42 -20.90 7.83
N PRO A 292 6.25 -20.00 7.27
CA PRO A 292 6.00 -19.43 5.95
C PRO A 292 6.42 -20.37 4.82
N TRP A 293 5.53 -20.54 3.86
CA TRP A 293 5.70 -21.27 2.61
C TRP A 293 5.50 -20.34 1.42
N PHE A 294 6.15 -20.66 0.31
CA PHE A 294 6.24 -19.76 -0.84
C PHE A 294 5.88 -20.47 -2.14
N SER A 295 5.20 -19.76 -3.04
CA SER A 295 4.94 -20.23 -4.40
C SER A 295 5.20 -19.10 -5.39
N LEU A 296 6.03 -19.34 -6.40
CA LEU A 296 6.46 -18.33 -7.37
C LEU A 296 6.04 -18.71 -8.79
N ARG A 297 5.46 -17.78 -9.53
CA ARG A 297 5.16 -17.94 -10.97
C ARG A 297 5.39 -16.64 -11.74
N GLY A 298 5.90 -16.73 -12.96
CA GLY A 298 5.92 -15.60 -13.89
C GLY A 298 4.50 -15.22 -14.33
N ALA A 299 4.25 -13.95 -14.61
CA ALA A 299 2.94 -13.52 -15.14
C ALA A 299 2.60 -14.23 -16.47
N HIS A 300 3.63 -14.56 -17.27
CA HIS A 300 3.50 -15.30 -18.53
C HIS A 300 3.05 -16.76 -18.35
N GLU A 301 3.22 -17.34 -17.16
CA GLU A 301 2.88 -18.74 -16.85
C GLU A 301 1.45 -18.92 -16.31
N LEU A 302 0.80 -17.82 -15.93
CA LEU A 302 -0.48 -17.83 -15.24
C LEU A 302 -1.61 -17.46 -16.19
N CYS A 303 -2.78 -18.06 -16.02
CA CYS A 303 -4.05 -17.57 -16.59
C CYS A 303 -4.94 -17.05 -15.46
N VAL A 304 -5.84 -16.11 -15.76
CA VAL A 304 -6.73 -15.49 -14.78
C VAL A 304 -8.19 -15.62 -15.17
N GLU A 305 -9.03 -15.95 -14.21
CA GLU A 305 -10.48 -16.02 -14.37
C GLU A 305 -11.14 -15.37 -13.15
N ARG A 306 -12.19 -14.56 -13.35
CA ARG A 306 -13.00 -14.07 -12.24
C ARG A 306 -14.12 -15.05 -11.91
N ARG A 307 -14.24 -15.40 -10.62
CA ARG A 307 -15.40 -16.11 -10.08
C ARG A 307 -15.95 -15.37 -8.86
N GLY A 308 -17.12 -14.73 -9.06
CA GLY A 308 -17.77 -13.94 -8.02
C GLY A 308 -16.88 -12.80 -7.51
N SER A 309 -16.54 -12.86 -6.23
CA SER A 309 -15.69 -11.90 -5.49
C SER A 309 -14.19 -12.22 -5.59
N SER A 310 -13.77 -13.17 -6.43
CA SER A 310 -12.41 -13.67 -6.46
C SER A 310 -11.78 -13.73 -7.85
N LEU A 311 -10.45 -13.60 -7.88
CA LEU A 311 -9.62 -13.91 -9.04
C LEU A 311 -8.96 -15.26 -8.83
N HIS A 312 -9.22 -16.17 -9.76
CA HIS A 312 -8.63 -17.49 -9.83
C HIS A 312 -7.46 -17.44 -10.79
N PHE A 313 -6.27 -17.73 -10.26
CA PHE A 313 -5.07 -17.88 -11.06
C PHE A 313 -4.82 -19.36 -11.30
N TRP A 314 -4.59 -19.72 -12.56
CA TRP A 314 -4.33 -21.08 -13.00
C TRP A 314 -2.91 -21.17 -13.54
N ARG A 315 -2.29 -22.34 -13.37
CA ARG A 315 -0.98 -22.68 -13.94
C ARG A 315 -1.07 -23.98 -14.71
N TRP A 316 -0.16 -24.19 -15.65
CA TRP A 316 0.06 -25.53 -16.19
C TRP A 316 0.82 -26.41 -15.18
N SER A 317 0.45 -27.68 -15.07
CA SER A 317 1.19 -28.70 -14.33
C SER A 317 1.89 -29.62 -15.31
N THR A 318 3.23 -29.58 -15.34
CA THR A 318 4.02 -30.44 -16.23
C THR A 318 3.93 -31.91 -15.82
N SER A 319 3.84 -32.19 -14.52
CA SER A 319 3.72 -33.56 -13.98
C SER A 319 2.37 -34.22 -14.29
N ASP A 320 1.29 -33.44 -14.28
CA ASP A 320 -0.08 -33.96 -14.44
C ASP A 320 -0.66 -33.67 -15.82
N HIS A 321 0.09 -32.97 -16.67
CA HIS A 321 -0.33 -32.55 -18.02
C HIS A 321 -1.70 -31.86 -18.06
N CYS A 322 -2.00 -31.03 -17.06
CA CYS A 322 -3.27 -30.31 -16.98
C CYS A 322 -3.15 -28.95 -16.29
N ALA A 323 -4.15 -28.09 -16.50
CA ALA A 323 -4.27 -26.83 -15.78
C ALA A 323 -4.68 -27.09 -14.32
N LYS A 324 -3.95 -26.49 -13.38
CA LYS A 324 -4.23 -26.55 -11.94
C LYS A 324 -4.37 -25.14 -11.37
N MET A 325 -5.28 -24.97 -10.43
CA MET A 325 -5.42 -23.72 -9.71
C MET A 325 -4.13 -23.46 -8.93
N TRP A 326 -3.60 -22.25 -9.05
CA TRP A 326 -2.44 -21.76 -8.32
C TRP A 326 -2.88 -20.98 -7.09
N ALA A 327 -3.88 -20.12 -7.24
CA ALA A 327 -4.47 -19.35 -6.14
C ALA A 327 -5.91 -18.93 -6.43
N ASN A 328 -6.72 -18.79 -5.39
CA ASN A 328 -7.89 -17.92 -5.42
C ASN A 328 -7.66 -16.74 -4.46
N LEU A 329 -7.80 -15.52 -4.99
CA LEU A 329 -7.63 -14.30 -4.20
C LEU A 329 -9.01 -13.64 -4.11
N CYS A 330 -9.56 -13.56 -2.91
CA CYS A 330 -10.88 -12.99 -2.64
C CYS A 330 -10.75 -11.54 -2.22
N PHE A 331 -11.53 -10.65 -2.83
CA PHE A 331 -11.47 -9.21 -2.61
C PHE A 331 -12.71 -8.72 -1.87
N MET A 332 -12.53 -7.68 -1.07
CA MET A 332 -13.64 -7.06 -0.32
C MET A 332 -14.44 -6.11 -1.20
N THR A 333 -13.76 -5.43 -2.12
CA THR A 333 -14.35 -4.42 -3.01
C THR A 333 -14.10 -4.77 -4.47
N TRP A 334 -15.06 -4.44 -5.34
CA TRP A 334 -14.96 -4.65 -6.78
C TRP A 334 -13.79 -3.88 -7.41
N GLU A 335 -13.50 -2.69 -6.92
CA GLU A 335 -12.42 -1.83 -7.42
C GLU A 335 -11.05 -2.49 -7.26
N GLU A 336 -10.74 -3.03 -6.09
CA GLU A 336 -9.48 -3.76 -5.84
C GLU A 336 -9.32 -4.99 -6.75
N LEU A 337 -10.42 -5.70 -6.99
CA LEU A 337 -10.44 -6.85 -7.90
C LEU A 337 -10.08 -6.39 -9.32
N VAL A 338 -10.75 -5.36 -9.82
CA VAL A 338 -10.54 -4.82 -11.18
C VAL A 338 -9.11 -4.31 -11.33
N LEU A 339 -8.59 -3.60 -10.33
CA LEU A 339 -7.22 -3.08 -10.36
C LEU A 339 -6.19 -4.21 -10.42
N LEU A 340 -6.34 -5.27 -9.61
CA LEU A 340 -5.41 -6.39 -9.68
C LEU A 340 -5.51 -7.13 -11.03
N TYR A 341 -6.72 -7.35 -11.55
CA TYR A 341 -6.92 -7.95 -12.87
C TYR A 341 -6.26 -7.13 -13.97
N CYS A 342 -6.50 -5.82 -14.03
CA CYS A 342 -5.92 -4.95 -15.06
C CYS A 342 -4.39 -4.85 -14.93
N CYS A 343 -3.85 -4.86 -13.70
CA CYS A 343 -2.41 -4.95 -13.47
C CYS A 343 -1.84 -6.25 -14.01
N PHE A 344 -2.44 -7.39 -13.67
CA PHE A 344 -2.02 -8.70 -14.16
C PHE A 344 -2.05 -8.75 -15.68
N LEU A 345 -3.15 -8.32 -16.30
CA LEU A 345 -3.28 -8.35 -17.75
C LEU A 345 -2.21 -7.48 -18.43
N SER A 346 -1.97 -6.28 -17.88
CA SER A 346 -0.93 -5.35 -18.35
C SER A 346 0.48 -5.90 -18.22
N PHE A 347 0.75 -6.68 -17.17
CA PHE A 347 2.00 -7.39 -17.01
C PHE A 347 2.13 -8.52 -18.01
N LYS A 348 1.08 -9.32 -18.21
CA LYS A 348 1.11 -10.48 -19.08
C LYS A 348 1.25 -10.09 -20.55
N THR A 349 0.49 -9.11 -21.03
CA THR A 349 0.51 -8.64 -22.43
C THR A 349 1.84 -8.01 -22.82
N ARG A 350 2.51 -7.30 -21.89
CA ARG A 350 3.81 -6.66 -22.12
C ARG A 350 5.02 -7.53 -21.77
N ASN A 351 4.80 -8.79 -21.40
CA ASN A 351 5.87 -9.69 -21.03
C ASN A 351 6.49 -10.34 -22.27
N SER A 352 7.80 -10.20 -22.45
CA SER A 352 8.55 -10.77 -23.56
C SER A 352 8.55 -12.32 -23.60
N LEU A 353 8.22 -12.96 -22.48
CA LEU A 353 8.08 -14.42 -22.38
C LEU A 353 6.64 -14.89 -22.66
N THR A 354 5.68 -13.99 -22.81
CA THR A 354 4.31 -14.35 -23.17
C THR A 354 4.24 -14.64 -24.67
N VAL A 355 4.06 -15.92 -25.03
CA VAL A 355 3.88 -16.33 -26.43
C VAL A 355 2.52 -15.91 -26.97
N ARG A 356 1.46 -16.10 -26.17
CA ARG A 356 0.09 -15.73 -26.54
C ARG A 356 -0.74 -15.51 -25.28
N VAL A 357 -1.53 -14.44 -25.26
CA VAL A 357 -2.52 -14.21 -24.21
C VAL A 357 -3.79 -14.99 -24.55
N ALA A 358 -4.30 -15.75 -23.58
CA ALA A 358 -5.52 -16.53 -23.76
C ALA A 358 -6.72 -15.58 -23.88
N THR A 359 -7.69 -15.89 -24.73
CA THR A 359 -8.87 -15.03 -24.94
C THR A 359 -9.67 -14.86 -23.65
N GLU A 360 -9.65 -15.89 -22.81
CA GLU A 360 -10.28 -15.93 -21.50
C GLU A 360 -9.65 -14.93 -20.53
N ASP A 361 -8.34 -14.69 -20.63
CA ASP A 361 -7.62 -13.70 -19.81
C ASP A 361 -7.96 -12.25 -20.19
N LEU A 362 -8.47 -12.02 -21.41
CA LEU A 362 -8.77 -10.68 -21.93
C LEU A 362 -10.12 -10.16 -21.47
N THR A 363 -10.97 -11.01 -20.89
CA THR A 363 -12.32 -10.64 -20.45
C THR A 363 -12.50 -10.86 -18.95
N LEU A 364 -12.80 -9.78 -18.23
CA LEU A 364 -13.18 -9.87 -16.83
C LEU A 364 -14.64 -10.33 -16.72
N TRP A 365 -14.84 -11.63 -16.49
CA TRP A 365 -16.17 -12.20 -16.26
C TRP A 365 -16.92 -11.48 -15.13
N GLY A 366 -18.24 -11.39 -15.24
CA GLY A 366 -19.06 -10.68 -14.23
C GLY A 366 -19.31 -9.20 -14.55
N GLU A 367 -18.76 -8.68 -15.65
CA GLU A 367 -19.05 -7.33 -16.14
C GLU A 367 -19.76 -7.40 -17.51
N ARG A 368 -20.76 -6.54 -17.70
CA ARG A 368 -21.35 -6.29 -19.03
C ARG A 368 -20.78 -5.04 -19.65
N LYS A 369 -20.61 -5.09 -20.98
CA LYS A 369 -20.23 -3.93 -21.79
C LYS A 369 -21.48 -3.11 -22.11
N LEU A 370 -21.53 -1.87 -21.61
CA LEU A 370 -22.61 -0.92 -21.92
C LEU A 370 -22.33 -0.09 -23.17
N PHE A 371 -21.05 0.18 -23.43
CA PHE A 371 -20.63 1.04 -24.54
C PHE A 371 -19.21 0.68 -24.99
N GLN A 372 -18.92 0.87 -26.28
CA GLN A 372 -17.57 0.82 -26.81
C GLN A 372 -17.41 1.78 -28.00
N ALA A 373 -16.31 2.53 -28.03
CA ALA A 373 -15.96 3.38 -29.15
C ALA A 373 -14.46 3.59 -29.28
N ARG A 374 -14.04 4.10 -30.44
CA ARG A 374 -12.66 4.51 -30.70
C ARG A 374 -12.46 5.94 -30.23
N ILE A 375 -11.38 6.16 -29.49
CA ILE A 375 -10.93 7.48 -29.03
C ILE A 375 -9.49 7.73 -29.47
N VAL A 376 -9.13 9.01 -29.58
CA VAL A 376 -7.74 9.46 -29.65
C VAL A 376 -7.40 9.96 -28.27
N ASP A 377 -6.41 9.34 -27.64
CA ASP A 377 -5.99 9.66 -26.29
C ASP A 377 -4.48 9.52 -26.19
N ASP A 378 -3.86 10.49 -25.54
CA ASP A 378 -2.42 10.74 -25.50
C ASP A 378 -1.70 10.66 -26.88
N GLY A 379 -2.39 11.06 -27.95
CA GLY A 379 -1.87 10.96 -29.33
C GLY A 379 -1.99 9.58 -29.97
N PHE A 380 -2.48 8.58 -29.24
CA PHE A 380 -2.67 7.21 -29.72
C PHE A 380 -4.16 6.87 -29.88
N MET A 381 -4.43 5.86 -30.69
CA MET A 381 -5.78 5.31 -30.87
C MET A 381 -6.07 4.27 -29.80
N HIS A 382 -7.16 4.44 -29.06
CA HIS A 382 -7.59 3.52 -28.01
C HIS A 382 -9.06 3.10 -28.19
N SER A 383 -9.39 1.92 -27.66
CA SER A 383 -10.76 1.49 -27.45
C SER A 383 -11.22 1.96 -26.08
N LEU A 384 -12.17 2.89 -26.03
CA LEU A 384 -12.89 3.24 -24.80
C LEU A 384 -14.07 2.29 -24.62
N ILE A 385 -14.18 1.69 -23.44
CA ILE A 385 -15.24 0.75 -23.08
C ILE A 385 -15.86 1.20 -21.75
N VAL A 386 -17.18 1.14 -21.65
CA VAL A 386 -17.90 1.32 -20.39
C VAL A 386 -18.39 -0.04 -19.92
N TYR A 387 -17.94 -0.47 -18.75
CA TYR A 387 -18.35 -1.71 -18.11
C TYR A 387 -19.24 -1.43 -16.91
N GLU A 388 -20.22 -2.31 -16.69
CA GLU A 388 -21.01 -2.37 -15.46
C GLU A 388 -20.91 -3.76 -14.84
N ASP A 389 -20.60 -3.81 -13.56
CA ASP A 389 -20.55 -5.05 -12.79
C ASP A 389 -21.96 -5.59 -12.48
N TYR A 390 -22.21 -6.87 -12.75
CA TYR A 390 -23.54 -7.43 -12.57
C TYR A 390 -24.03 -7.40 -11.12
N MET A 391 -23.12 -7.57 -10.16
CA MET A 391 -23.44 -7.77 -8.74
C MET A 391 -23.52 -6.46 -7.97
N THR A 392 -22.51 -5.60 -8.15
CA THR A 392 -22.37 -4.33 -7.41
C THR A 392 -23.00 -3.15 -8.14
N LYS A 393 -23.34 -3.31 -9.43
CA LYS A 393 -23.76 -2.23 -10.34
C LYS A 393 -22.73 -1.11 -10.48
N GLY A 394 -21.48 -1.35 -10.05
CA GLY A 394 -20.38 -0.41 -10.24
C GLY A 394 -20.11 -0.21 -11.73
N ILE A 395 -19.89 1.04 -12.13
CA ILE A 395 -19.58 1.41 -13.51
C ILE A 395 -18.13 1.85 -13.60
N ARG A 396 -17.41 1.38 -14.62
CA ARG A 396 -16.04 1.83 -14.91
C ARG A 396 -15.85 2.18 -16.37
N LEU A 397 -15.06 3.21 -16.59
CA LEU A 397 -14.46 3.53 -17.88
C LEU A 397 -13.16 2.74 -18.00
N HIS A 398 -12.92 2.18 -19.18
CA HIS A 398 -11.73 1.41 -19.47
C HIS A 398 -11.19 1.79 -20.85
N ALA A 399 -9.95 2.26 -20.90
CA ALA A 399 -9.23 2.46 -22.15
C ALA A 399 -8.23 1.31 -22.35
N ALA A 400 -8.28 0.73 -23.54
CA ALA A 400 -7.35 -0.32 -23.95
C ALA A 400 -6.76 0.00 -25.32
N VAL A 401 -5.57 -0.54 -25.60
CA VAL A 401 -4.92 -0.40 -26.90
C VAL A 401 -5.83 -0.92 -28.01
N TRP A 402 -6.02 -0.13 -29.06
CA TRP A 402 -6.97 -0.42 -30.14
C TRP A 402 -6.50 -1.58 -31.04
N ASP A 403 -5.23 -1.59 -31.41
CA ASP A 403 -4.67 -2.47 -32.44
C ASP A 403 -3.19 -2.81 -32.19
N GLY A 404 -2.65 -3.75 -32.96
CA GLY A 404 -1.29 -4.27 -32.85
C GLY A 404 -1.13 -5.36 -31.80
N ASP A 405 0.11 -5.72 -31.48
CA ASP A 405 0.44 -6.83 -30.58
C ASP A 405 -0.08 -6.64 -29.15
N LEU A 406 -0.26 -5.39 -28.74
CA LEU A 406 -0.80 -5.02 -27.43
C LEU A 406 -2.31 -4.81 -27.43
N ARG A 407 -3.03 -5.15 -28.50
CA ARG A 407 -4.48 -4.97 -28.59
C ARG A 407 -5.20 -5.51 -27.35
N GLN A 408 -6.17 -4.74 -26.84
CA GLN A 408 -6.91 -4.98 -25.59
C GLN A 408 -6.09 -4.89 -24.29
N CYS A 409 -4.78 -4.60 -24.36
CA CYS A 409 -4.00 -4.30 -23.18
C CYS A 409 -4.54 -3.04 -22.48
N PRO A 410 -4.77 -3.06 -21.15
CA PRO A 410 -5.18 -1.88 -20.41
C PRO A 410 -4.17 -0.74 -20.56
N VAL A 411 -4.70 0.46 -20.78
CA VAL A 411 -3.96 1.74 -20.70
C VAL A 411 -4.33 2.45 -19.41
N TRP A 412 -5.63 2.64 -19.17
CA TRP A 412 -6.13 3.14 -17.89
C TRP A 412 -7.55 2.64 -17.59
N THR A 413 -7.93 2.70 -16.31
CA THR A 413 -9.32 2.49 -15.86
C THR A 413 -9.71 3.61 -14.91
N ALA A 414 -10.99 3.96 -14.89
CA ALA A 414 -11.54 4.94 -13.97
C ALA A 414 -12.90 4.47 -13.46
N PHE A 415 -13.13 4.57 -12.16
CA PHE A 415 -14.40 4.18 -11.55
C PHE A 415 -15.35 5.38 -11.53
N ILE A 416 -16.60 5.13 -11.92
CA ILE A 416 -17.67 6.13 -11.89
C ILE A 416 -18.37 6.03 -10.54
N THR A 417 -18.35 7.12 -9.78
CA THR A 417 -18.93 7.21 -8.44
C THR A 417 -20.16 8.13 -8.44
N HIS A 418 -20.67 8.47 -7.26
CA HIS A 418 -21.82 9.36 -7.07
C HIS A 418 -21.75 10.70 -7.83
N GLN A 419 -20.55 11.19 -8.13
CA GLN A 419 -20.33 12.42 -8.91
C GLN A 419 -21.03 12.40 -10.28
N SER A 420 -21.27 11.23 -10.89
CA SER A 420 -21.97 11.15 -12.17
C SER A 420 -23.45 11.56 -12.14
N ALA A 421 -24.05 11.63 -10.95
CA ALA A 421 -25.41 12.14 -10.79
C ALA A 421 -25.50 13.66 -11.07
N SER A 422 -24.37 14.38 -11.00
CA SER A 422 -24.33 15.80 -11.29
C SER A 422 -24.41 16.05 -12.79
N PRO A 423 -25.33 16.92 -13.28
CA PRO A 423 -25.38 17.28 -14.70
C PRO A 423 -24.12 18.05 -15.16
N LYS A 424 -23.31 18.54 -14.21
CA LYS A 424 -22.02 19.20 -14.49
C LYS A 424 -20.87 18.21 -14.66
N TRP A 425 -21.06 16.94 -14.28
CA TRP A 425 -20.00 15.93 -14.36
C TRP A 425 -19.58 15.66 -15.81
N ILE A 426 -20.55 15.49 -16.70
CA ILE A 426 -20.32 15.20 -18.12
C ILE A 426 -20.79 16.35 -19.00
N LYS A 427 -19.87 16.91 -19.81
CA LYS A 427 -20.18 17.97 -20.75
C LYS A 427 -19.61 17.67 -22.12
N ARG A 428 -20.47 17.64 -23.15
CA ARG A 428 -20.02 17.60 -24.55
C ARG A 428 -19.57 18.99 -24.95
N VAL A 429 -18.28 19.16 -25.24
CA VAL A 429 -17.65 20.46 -25.54
C VAL A 429 -17.43 20.68 -27.04
N SER A 430 -17.50 19.63 -27.85
CA SER A 430 -17.55 19.72 -29.31
C SER A 430 -18.27 18.51 -29.92
N LYS A 431 -18.35 18.43 -31.25
CA LYS A 431 -18.90 17.27 -31.96
C LYS A 431 -18.26 15.95 -31.51
N THR A 432 -16.96 15.95 -31.30
CA THR A 432 -16.19 14.73 -31.00
C THR A 432 -15.54 14.73 -29.62
N ARG A 433 -15.74 15.77 -28.78
CA ARG A 433 -15.10 15.85 -27.45
C ARG A 433 -16.11 15.90 -26.32
N VAL A 434 -15.87 15.06 -25.33
CA VAL A 434 -16.62 15.03 -24.06
C VAL A 434 -15.65 15.27 -22.91
N ARG A 435 -16.04 16.14 -21.98
CA ARG A 435 -15.29 16.48 -20.79
C ARG A 435 -15.94 15.85 -19.57
N LEU A 436 -15.13 15.28 -18.69
CA LEU A 436 -15.51 14.66 -17.43
C LEU A 436 -14.84 15.40 -16.27
N ALA A 437 -15.62 15.80 -15.27
CA ALA A 437 -15.12 16.37 -14.02
C ALA A 437 -14.72 15.27 -13.02
N ASP A 438 -13.75 15.56 -12.17
CA ASP A 438 -13.39 14.77 -10.97
C ASP A 438 -13.09 13.28 -11.21
N VAL A 439 -12.64 12.92 -12.41
CA VAL A 439 -12.28 11.53 -12.74
C VAL A 439 -10.87 11.22 -12.26
N GLN A 440 -10.70 10.16 -11.47
CA GLN A 440 -9.39 9.62 -11.11
C GLN A 440 -9.03 8.45 -12.02
N LEU A 441 -7.87 8.54 -12.68
CA LEU A 441 -7.36 7.48 -13.55
C LEU A 441 -6.39 6.56 -12.79
N TYR A 442 -6.48 5.27 -13.08
CA TYR A 442 -5.47 4.27 -12.73
C TYR A 442 -4.80 3.83 -14.02
N VAL A 443 -3.53 4.21 -14.19
CA VAL A 443 -2.76 4.08 -15.44
C VAL A 443 -1.83 2.87 -15.37
N PHE A 444 -1.86 2.02 -16.41
CA PHE A 444 -1.16 0.73 -16.46
C PHE A 444 0.07 0.72 -17.40
N CYS A 445 0.62 1.88 -17.73
CA CYS A 445 1.86 2.04 -18.48
C CYS A 445 2.61 3.30 -18.04
N GLN A 446 3.92 3.35 -18.27
CA GLN A 446 4.76 4.47 -17.82
C GLN A 446 4.71 5.65 -18.78
N GLU A 447 4.42 5.36 -20.05
CA GLU A 447 4.50 6.31 -21.16
C GLU A 447 3.29 7.24 -21.22
N TYR A 448 2.15 6.85 -20.64
CA TYR A 448 0.91 7.60 -20.73
C TYR A 448 0.94 8.87 -19.88
N ARG A 449 0.60 10.01 -20.51
CA ARG A 449 0.59 11.34 -19.91
C ARG A 449 -0.84 11.88 -19.81
N GLN A 450 -1.48 11.68 -18.66
CA GLN A 450 -2.85 12.16 -18.42
C GLN A 450 -3.00 13.69 -18.55
N GLN A 451 -1.92 14.45 -18.38
CA GLN A 451 -1.89 15.92 -18.51
C GLN A 451 -2.31 16.36 -19.91
N ASN A 452 -2.01 15.55 -20.94
CA ASN A 452 -2.37 15.85 -22.33
C ASN A 452 -3.88 15.89 -22.55
N GLN A 453 -4.66 15.26 -21.67
CA GLN A 453 -6.14 15.34 -21.67
C GLN A 453 -6.72 16.32 -20.65
N ARG A 454 -5.88 17.02 -19.89
CA ARG A 454 -6.29 17.97 -18.84
C ARG A 454 -5.84 19.41 -19.11
N ILE A 455 -5.47 19.72 -20.35
CA ILE A 455 -4.96 21.04 -20.80
C ILE A 455 -5.97 22.18 -20.59
N ASN A 456 -7.26 21.89 -20.39
CA ASN A 456 -8.25 22.93 -20.17
C ASN A 456 -8.06 23.66 -18.82
N ARG A 457 -8.54 24.91 -18.76
CA ARG A 457 -8.45 25.79 -17.57
C ARG A 457 -9.05 25.19 -16.29
N ALA A 458 -9.89 24.17 -16.39
CA ALA A 458 -10.53 23.51 -15.26
C ALA A 458 -9.82 22.23 -14.81
N GLY A 459 -8.74 21.80 -15.48
CA GLY A 459 -8.04 20.54 -15.20
C GLY A 459 -8.89 19.28 -15.42
N ALA A 460 -10.06 19.42 -16.05
CA ALA A 460 -11.01 18.34 -16.26
C ALA A 460 -10.50 17.38 -17.34
N PHE A 461 -10.89 16.11 -17.28
CA PHE A 461 -10.42 15.11 -18.24
C PHE A 461 -11.22 15.18 -19.54
N GLU A 462 -10.56 15.32 -20.69
CA GLU A 462 -11.19 15.35 -22.00
C GLU A 462 -11.00 14.04 -22.76
N ILE A 463 -12.09 13.50 -23.29
CA ILE A 463 -12.11 12.34 -24.17
C ILE A 463 -12.41 12.81 -25.58
N ARG A 464 -11.51 12.52 -26.53
CA ARG A 464 -11.68 12.81 -27.95
C ARG A 464 -12.11 11.55 -28.70
N PHE A 465 -13.38 11.47 -29.05
CA PHE A 465 -13.94 10.43 -29.89
C PHE A 465 -13.54 10.61 -31.36
N VAL A 466 -13.50 9.50 -32.08
CA VAL A 466 -13.25 9.50 -33.53
C VAL A 466 -14.53 9.84 -34.31
N SER A 467 -15.69 9.41 -33.81
CA SER A 467 -17.01 9.65 -34.42
C SER A 467 -17.86 10.56 -33.55
N GLU A 468 -18.66 11.41 -34.21
CA GLU A 468 -19.61 12.31 -33.56
C GLU A 468 -20.71 11.53 -32.82
N GLU A 469 -21.21 10.46 -33.46
CA GLU A 469 -22.24 9.57 -32.95
C GLU A 469 -21.78 8.85 -31.68
N ALA A 470 -20.49 8.48 -31.62
CA ALA A 470 -19.90 7.89 -30.43
C ALA A 470 -19.89 8.88 -29.23
N ALA A 471 -19.51 10.13 -29.46
CA ALA A 471 -19.52 11.17 -28.42
C ALA A 471 -20.96 11.46 -27.93
N LYS A 472 -21.94 11.45 -28.84
CA LYS A 472 -23.35 11.62 -28.51
C LYS A 472 -23.86 10.48 -27.62
N ARG A 473 -23.71 9.22 -28.08
CA ARG A 473 -24.16 8.03 -27.33
C ARG A 473 -23.47 7.88 -25.98
N PHE A 474 -22.19 8.24 -25.89
CA PHE A 474 -21.47 8.23 -24.63
C PHE A 474 -22.07 9.19 -23.60
N LYS A 475 -22.47 10.41 -24.03
CA LYS A 475 -23.15 11.36 -23.12
C LYS A 475 -24.54 10.86 -22.71
N GLU A 476 -25.30 10.31 -23.67
CA GLU A 476 -26.64 9.78 -23.43
C GLU A 476 -26.64 8.64 -22.40
N LEU A 477 -25.60 7.80 -22.39
CA LEU A 477 -25.45 6.71 -21.42
C LEU A 477 -25.50 7.18 -19.95
N PHE A 478 -25.05 8.41 -19.67
CA PHE A 478 -24.99 8.97 -18.32
C PHE A 478 -26.01 10.08 -18.07
N THR A 479 -26.91 10.32 -19.03
CA THR A 479 -28.00 11.29 -18.83
C THR A 479 -29.20 10.52 -18.24
N PRO A 480 -29.78 10.95 -17.12
CA PRO A 480 -30.96 10.29 -16.58
C PRO A 480 -32.07 10.28 -17.64
N SER A 481 -32.65 9.11 -17.89
CA SER A 481 -33.80 8.96 -18.77
C SER A 481 -34.97 9.73 -18.16
N LEU A 482 -35.28 10.89 -18.74
CA LEU A 482 -36.58 11.53 -18.56
C LEU A 482 -37.61 10.59 -19.19
N ILE A 483 -38.34 9.81 -18.38
CA ILE A 483 -39.70 9.24 -18.59
C ILE A 483 -39.89 8.06 -17.62
N ASP A 484 -40.69 8.28 -16.56
CA ASP A 484 -41.84 7.43 -16.18
C ASP A 484 -42.69 8.16 -15.10
N GLU A 485 -43.32 9.27 -15.50
CA GLU A 485 -44.41 9.93 -14.75
C GLU A 485 -45.57 10.28 -15.71
N SER A 486 -45.87 9.39 -16.65
CA SER A 486 -47.04 9.55 -17.52
C SER A 486 -47.77 8.23 -17.73
N THR A 487 -48.12 7.57 -16.62
CA THR A 487 -49.16 6.52 -16.60
C THR A 487 -49.85 6.49 -15.23
N THR A 488 -50.34 7.64 -14.77
CA THR A 488 -51.29 7.67 -13.65
C THR A 488 -52.28 8.83 -13.78
N THR A 489 -53.07 8.83 -14.86
CA THR A 489 -54.34 9.55 -14.87
C THR A 489 -55.30 8.89 -15.85
N GLU A 490 -56.56 8.82 -15.43
CA GLU A 490 -57.77 8.38 -16.16
C GLU A 490 -58.21 6.91 -15.99
N SER A 491 -58.74 6.62 -14.80
CA SER A 491 -59.99 5.84 -14.69
C SER A 491 -60.76 6.21 -13.42
N THR A 492 -61.43 7.35 -13.45
CA THR A 492 -62.67 7.60 -12.69
C THR A 492 -63.45 8.53 -13.62
N THR A 493 -64.58 8.12 -14.23
CA THR A 493 -65.93 8.25 -13.67
C THR A 493 -66.95 7.61 -14.63
N GLN A 494 -68.09 7.14 -14.09
CA GLN A 494 -69.39 6.82 -14.73
C GLN A 494 -69.43 5.42 -15.41
N THR A 495 -70.30 4.48 -15.03
CA THR A 495 -71.67 4.53 -14.47
C THR A 495 -71.96 3.28 -13.64
#